data_AF-A0A9X3EB53-F1
#
_entry.id   AF-A0A9X3EB53-F1
#
_cell.length_a   1.000
_cell.length_b   1.000
_cell.length_c   1.000
_cell.angle_alpha   90.00
_cell.angle_beta   90.00
_cell.angle_gamma   90.00
#
_symmetry.space_group_name_H-M   'P 1'
#
loop_
_entity.id
_entity.type
_entity.pdbx_description
1 polymer ?
#
loop_
_entity_poly.entity_id
_entity_poly.type
_entity_poly.pdbx_seq_one_letter_code
_entity_poly.pdbx_strand_id
1 'polypeptide(L)'
;MPVLWAWPDGSGISRAVWLWLLGLMLMLMAMPMQAECRDLDAMAASDKLAKGYFKDGAVFHPARVLKVHSPSGRKEIASYVKTGDKRYSIFTLVDEDCKARFMKRTRQQD
;
A
#
# COMPACT_ATOMS: atom_id res chain seq x y z
N MET A 1 61.86 -23.12 2.79
CA MET A 1 61.34 -22.07 3.70
C MET A 1 60.18 -21.37 2.98
N PRO A 2 58.91 -21.64 3.33
CA PRO A 2 57.79 -21.01 2.63
C PRO A 2 57.51 -19.64 3.26
N VAL A 3 57.53 -18.60 2.43
CA VAL A 3 57.11 -17.24 2.78
C VAL A 3 55.59 -17.25 2.84
N LEU A 4 55.05 -17.23 4.07
CA LEU A 4 53.63 -17.05 4.33
C LEU A 4 53.22 -15.62 3.96
N TRP A 5 52.40 -15.51 2.91
CA TRP A 5 51.24 -14.63 2.76
C TRP A 5 50.93 -13.71 3.97
N ALA A 6 51.58 -12.55 4.05
CA ALA A 6 51.19 -11.48 4.95
C ALA A 6 50.47 -10.40 4.12
N TRP A 7 49.14 -10.36 4.22
CA TRP A 7 48.36 -9.19 3.83
C TRP A 7 48.56 -8.10 4.90
N PRO A 8 48.92 -6.86 4.55
CA PRO A 8 49.14 -5.80 5.52
C PRO A 8 47.85 -5.01 5.73
N ASP A 9 46.96 -5.51 6.57
CA ASP A 9 45.80 -4.71 6.99
C ASP A 9 46.22 -3.82 8.16
N GLY A 10 46.79 -2.66 7.85
CA GLY A 10 47.22 -1.62 8.80
C GLY A 10 46.10 -0.91 9.56
N SER A 11 44.92 -1.53 9.70
CA SER A 11 43.73 -0.95 10.34
C SER A 11 43.45 -1.50 11.73
N GLY A 12 44.11 -2.58 12.18
CA GLY A 12 43.96 -3.10 13.56
C GLY A 12 42.56 -3.66 13.89
N ILE A 13 41.69 -3.79 12.90
CA ILE A 13 40.30 -4.25 13.08
C ILE A 13 40.23 -5.74 12.77
N SER A 14 39.84 -6.57 13.74
CA SER A 14 39.77 -8.02 13.55
C SER A 14 38.66 -8.40 12.56
N ARG A 15 38.80 -9.55 11.88
CA ARG A 15 37.76 -10.11 10.98
C ARG A 15 36.41 -10.26 11.67
N ALA A 16 36.41 -10.53 12.98
CA ALA A 16 35.19 -10.59 13.77
C ALA A 16 34.49 -9.22 13.84
N VAL A 17 35.24 -8.13 14.03
CA VAL A 17 34.67 -6.77 14.04
C VAL A 17 34.07 -6.42 12.68
N TRP A 18 34.72 -6.82 11.59
CA TRP A 18 34.15 -6.65 10.23
C TRP A 18 32.82 -7.41 10.06
N LEU A 19 32.75 -8.67 10.51
CA LEU A 19 31.51 -9.45 10.44
C LEU A 19 30.38 -8.85 11.30
N TRP A 20 30.71 -8.33 12.48
CA TRP A 20 29.77 -7.64 13.35
C TRP A 20 29.25 -6.35 12.72
N LEU A 21 30.13 -5.52 12.14
CA LEU A 21 29.76 -4.29 11.46
C LEU A 21 28.89 -4.56 10.23
N LEU A 22 29.20 -5.61 9.47
CA LEU A 22 28.44 -6.00 8.28
C LEU A 22 27.05 -6.53 8.65
N GLY A 23 26.95 -7.30 9.74
CA GLY A 23 25.67 -7.74 10.30
C GLY A 23 24.80 -6.59 10.83
N LEU A 24 25.41 -5.62 11.53
CA LEU A 24 24.72 -4.41 12.00
C LEU A 24 24.20 -3.57 10.82
N MET A 25 25.01 -3.42 9.77
CA MET A 25 24.65 -2.68 8.55
C MET A 25 23.49 -3.35 7.78
N LEU A 26 23.46 -4.69 7.71
CA LEU A 26 22.36 -5.46 7.12
C LEU A 26 21.03 -5.27 7.87
N MET A 27 21.06 -5.23 9.22
CA MET A 27 19.85 -4.95 10.00
C MET A 27 19.29 -3.55 9.74
N LEU A 28 20.15 -2.54 9.58
CA LEU A 28 19.71 -1.15 9.33
C LEU A 28 19.04 -0.97 7.96
N MET A 29 19.35 -1.81 6.97
CA MET A 29 18.72 -1.77 5.65
C MET A 29 17.37 -2.48 5.59
N ALA A 30 16.97 -3.21 6.64
CA ALA A 30 15.69 -3.93 6.71
C ALA A 30 14.50 -3.04 7.12
N MET A 31 14.55 -1.73 6.84
CA MET A 31 13.42 -0.84 7.09
C MET A 31 12.24 -1.27 6.20
N PRO A 32 11.07 -1.59 6.78
CA PRO A 32 9.90 -1.89 5.97
C PRO A 32 9.52 -0.62 5.21
N MET A 33 9.63 -0.66 3.88
CA MET A 33 8.98 0.34 3.06
C MET A 33 7.47 0.09 3.20
N GLN A 34 6.77 0.91 3.97
CA GLN A 34 5.31 0.88 3.96
C GLN A 34 4.88 1.21 2.53
N ALA A 35 4.28 0.22 1.85
CA ALA A 35 3.70 0.43 0.54
C ALA A 35 2.51 1.37 0.73
N GLU A 36 2.64 2.63 0.33
CA GLU A 36 1.52 3.55 0.30
C GLU A 36 0.55 3.07 -0.79
N CYS A 37 -0.70 2.79 -0.43
CA CYS A 37 -1.74 2.47 -1.41
C CYS A 37 -1.92 3.63 -2.40
N ARG A 38 -1.48 3.46 -3.65
CA ARG A 38 -1.60 4.50 -4.68
C ARG A 38 -3.06 4.79 -4.98
N ASP A 39 -3.35 5.99 -5.44
CA ASP A 39 -4.72 6.41 -5.73
C ASP A 39 -5.44 5.46 -6.70
N LEU A 40 -4.73 4.96 -7.71
CA LEU A 40 -5.27 4.00 -8.68
C LEU A 40 -5.63 2.66 -8.02
N ASP A 41 -4.77 2.14 -7.14
CA ASP A 41 -5.00 0.87 -6.44
C ASP A 41 -6.14 1.02 -5.42
N ALA A 42 -6.20 2.17 -4.75
CA ALA A 42 -7.26 2.49 -3.82
C ALA A 42 -8.62 2.62 -4.53
N MET A 43 -8.65 3.29 -5.68
CA MET A 43 -9.83 3.38 -6.55
C MET A 43 -10.27 1.98 -7.01
N ALA A 44 -9.34 1.14 -7.46
CA ALA A 44 -9.64 -0.23 -7.89
C ALA A 44 -10.19 -1.10 -6.74
N ALA A 45 -9.61 -0.98 -5.54
CA ALA A 45 -10.10 -1.66 -4.34
C ALA A 45 -11.51 -1.21 -3.95
N SER A 46 -11.78 0.11 -4.05
CA SER A 46 -13.11 0.67 -3.83
C SER A 46 -14.12 0.16 -4.85
N ASP A 47 -13.80 0.20 -6.14
CA ASP A 47 -14.67 -0.27 -7.23
C ASP A 47 -14.95 -1.77 -7.10
N LYS A 48 -13.94 -2.58 -6.73
CA LYS A 48 -14.10 -4.02 -6.48
C LYS A 48 -15.08 -4.28 -5.35
N LEU A 49 -14.94 -3.59 -4.22
CA LEU A 49 -15.86 -3.70 -3.09
C LEU A 49 -17.28 -3.23 -3.48
N ALA A 50 -17.37 -2.10 -4.19
CA ALA A 50 -18.63 -1.50 -4.60
C ALA A 50 -19.44 -2.40 -5.53
N LYS A 51 -18.79 -3.03 -6.53
CA LYS A 51 -19.42 -4.03 -7.40
C LYS A 51 -19.92 -5.23 -6.61
N GLY A 52 -19.15 -5.69 -5.63
CA GLY A 52 -19.48 -6.86 -4.79
C GLY A 52 -20.79 -6.74 -4.00
N TYR A 53 -21.35 -5.54 -3.83
CA TYR A 53 -22.65 -5.35 -3.18
C TYR A 53 -23.86 -5.67 -4.07
N PHE A 54 -23.67 -5.90 -5.37
CA PHE A 54 -24.75 -6.11 -6.31
C PHE A 54 -24.48 -7.36 -7.16
N LYS A 55 -25.51 -8.16 -7.43
CA LYS A 55 -25.38 -9.38 -8.26
C LYS A 55 -24.88 -9.04 -9.67
N ASP A 56 -25.47 -8.02 -10.28
CA ASP A 56 -25.15 -7.54 -11.64
C ASP A 56 -24.66 -6.09 -11.62
N GLY A 57 -23.81 -5.75 -10.65
CA GLY A 57 -23.26 -4.40 -10.48
C GLY A 57 -22.16 -4.09 -11.49
N ALA A 58 -22.34 -3.02 -12.27
CA ALA A 58 -21.32 -2.51 -13.19
C ALA A 58 -20.85 -1.11 -12.79
N VAL A 59 -19.54 -0.87 -12.83
CA VAL A 59 -19.01 0.49 -12.68
C VAL A 59 -19.27 1.24 -13.98
N PHE A 60 -19.90 2.43 -13.88
CA PHE A 60 -20.25 3.24 -15.04
C PHE A 60 -19.48 4.56 -15.13
N HIS A 61 -18.78 4.94 -14.05
CA HIS A 61 -17.90 6.10 -14.01
C HIS A 61 -16.69 5.75 -13.12
N PRO A 62 -15.47 6.17 -13.48
CA PRO A 62 -14.29 5.89 -12.67
C PRO A 62 -14.45 6.42 -11.26
N ALA A 63 -13.97 5.65 -10.28
CA ALA A 63 -13.93 6.07 -8.89
C ALA A 63 -13.08 7.34 -8.70
N ARG A 64 -13.33 8.08 -7.62
CA ARG A 64 -12.63 9.32 -7.28
C ARG A 64 -12.22 9.34 -5.82
N VAL A 65 -10.98 9.74 -5.56
CA VAL A 65 -10.52 10.08 -4.20
C VAL A 65 -11.16 11.41 -3.82
N LEU A 66 -11.85 11.42 -2.70
CA LEU A 66 -12.53 12.60 -2.16
C LEU A 66 -11.72 13.30 -1.08
N LYS A 67 -11.08 12.50 -0.20
CA LYS A 67 -10.31 13.00 0.93
C LYS A 67 -9.19 12.04 1.27
N VAL A 68 -8.03 12.59 1.62
CA VAL A 68 -6.92 11.85 2.23
C VAL A 68 -6.80 12.31 3.68
N HIS A 69 -6.87 11.37 4.62
CA HIS A 69 -6.85 11.64 6.06
C HIS A 69 -5.42 11.63 6.61
N SER A 70 -4.93 12.82 6.97
CA SER A 70 -3.68 12.96 7.75
C SER A 70 -3.93 12.71 9.25
N PRO A 71 -3.03 12.02 9.99
CA PRO A 71 -1.75 11.45 9.54
C PRO A 71 -1.87 10.01 8.99
N SER A 72 -3.06 9.41 9.03
CA SER A 72 -3.27 7.97 8.80
C SER A 72 -3.13 7.46 7.36
N GLY A 73 -2.92 8.34 6.37
CA GLY A 73 -2.85 7.99 4.95
C GLY A 73 -4.15 7.47 4.32
N ARG A 74 -5.21 7.23 5.11
CA ARG A 74 -6.47 6.62 4.65
C ARG A 74 -7.19 7.50 3.63
N LYS A 75 -7.75 6.89 2.60
CA LYS A 75 -8.39 7.56 1.47
C LYS A 75 -9.89 7.31 1.49
N GLU A 76 -10.69 8.36 1.50
CA GLU A 76 -12.12 8.28 1.19
C GLU A 76 -12.29 8.30 -0.32
N ILE A 77 -13.02 7.32 -0.84
CA ILE A 77 -13.20 7.11 -2.27
C ILE A 77 -14.68 6.95 -2.57
N ALA A 78 -15.15 7.62 -3.62
CA ALA A 78 -16.47 7.41 -4.20
C ALA A 78 -16.36 6.53 -5.45
N SER A 79 -17.10 5.43 -5.45
CA SER A 79 -17.27 4.49 -6.56
C SER A 79 -18.69 4.56 -7.10
N TYR A 80 -18.84 4.45 -8.42
CA TYR A 80 -20.11 4.70 -9.12
C TYR A 80 -20.60 3.43 -9.81
N VAL A 81 -21.60 2.79 -9.20
CA VAL A 81 -22.11 1.49 -9.65
C VAL A 81 -23.55 1.62 -10.12
N LYS A 82 -23.86 0.97 -11.24
CA LYS A 82 -25.22 0.79 -11.76
C LYS A 82 -25.65 -0.67 -11.64
N THR A 83 -26.92 -0.90 -11.38
CA THR A 83 -27.55 -2.23 -11.42
C THR A 83 -28.99 -2.08 -11.91
N GLY A 84 -29.32 -2.75 -13.02
CA GLY A 84 -30.51 -2.42 -13.81
C GLY A 84 -30.54 -0.92 -14.16
N ASP A 85 -31.66 -0.27 -13.86
CA ASP A 85 -31.85 1.16 -14.09
C ASP A 85 -31.40 2.06 -12.93
N LYS A 86 -30.90 1.47 -11.83
CA LYS A 86 -30.53 2.21 -10.61
C LYS A 86 -29.05 2.55 -10.61
N ARG A 87 -28.72 3.77 -10.16
CA ARG A 87 -27.34 4.26 -9.98
C ARG A 87 -27.06 4.55 -8.52
N TYR A 88 -25.88 4.16 -8.07
CA TYR A 88 -25.44 4.29 -6.68
C TYR A 88 -24.04 4.93 -6.62
N SER A 89 -23.87 5.83 -5.66
CA SER A 89 -22.57 6.25 -5.16
C SER A 89 -22.23 5.44 -3.92
N ILE A 90 -21.15 4.66 -3.96
CA ILE A 90 -20.64 3.90 -2.83
C ILE A 90 -19.40 4.62 -2.32
N PHE A 91 -19.39 4.96 -1.04
CA PHE A 91 -18.27 5.63 -0.40
C PHE A 91 -17.54 4.64 0.50
N THR A 92 -16.23 4.55 0.32
CA THR A 92 -15.37 3.62 1.05
C THR A 92 -14.21 4.34 1.69
N LEU A 93 -13.72 3.81 2.81
CA LEU A 93 -12.43 4.17 3.39
C LEU A 93 -11.41 3.09 3.00
N VAL A 94 -10.33 3.48 2.34
CA VAL A 94 -9.23 2.60 1.95
C VAL A 94 -8.01 2.89 2.82
N ASP A 95 -7.41 1.85 3.38
CA ASP A 95 -6.18 1.98 4.18
C ASP A 95 -4.89 1.86 3.34
N GLU A 96 -3.74 1.99 4.00
CA GLU A 96 -2.42 1.91 3.37
C GLU A 96 -2.15 0.53 2.73
N ASP A 97 -2.83 -0.53 3.18
CA ASP A 97 -2.76 -1.89 2.60
C ASP A 97 -3.73 -2.10 1.42
N CYS A 98 -4.33 -1.03 0.89
CA CYS A 98 -5.40 -1.07 -0.12
C CYS A 98 -6.65 -1.88 0.28
N LYS A 99 -6.95 -2.01 1.58
CA LYS A 99 -8.17 -2.67 2.04
C LYS A 99 -9.30 -1.65 2.10
N ALA A 100 -10.30 -1.85 1.25
CA ALA A 100 -11.49 -1.01 1.21
C ALA A 100 -12.51 -1.46 2.28
N ARG A 101 -13.09 -0.49 3.00
CA ARG A 101 -14.19 -0.69 3.94
C ARG A 101 -15.37 0.19 3.57
N PHE A 102 -16.58 -0.34 3.67
CA PHE A 102 -17.80 0.41 3.42
C PHE A 102 -17.99 1.54 4.44
N MET A 103 -18.36 2.73 3.98
CA MET A 103 -18.83 3.81 4.84
C MET A 103 -20.31 4.09 4.62
N LYS A 104 -20.70 4.39 3.38
CA LYS A 104 -22.08 4.79 3.05
C LYS A 104 -22.42 4.49 1.59
N ARG A 105 -23.73 4.42 1.31
CA ARG A 105 -24.30 4.28 -0.02
C ARG A 105 -25.39 5.32 -0.21
N THR A 106 -25.39 5.97 -1.37
CA THR A 106 -26.44 6.91 -1.77
C THR A 106 -27.01 6.48 -3.11
N ARG A 107 -28.34 6.40 -3.23
CA ARG A 107 -29.00 6.25 -4.52
C ARG A 107 -29.00 7.61 -5.20
N GLN A 108 -28.53 7.65 -6.44
CA GLN A 108 -28.56 8.88 -7.23
C GLN A 108 -29.98 9.09 -7.76
N GLN A 109 -30.46 10.33 -7.73
CA GLN A 109 -31.79 10.74 -8.24
C GLN A 109 -33.00 10.20 -7.45
N ASP A 110 -32.83 9.93 -6.15
CA ASP A 110 -33.93 9.84 -5.18
C ASP A 110 -34.07 11.16 -4.42
#